data_AF-A0A961MR55-F1
#
_entry.id   AF-A0A961MR55-F1
#
_cell.length_a   1.000
_cell.length_b   1.000
_cell.length_c   1.000
_cell.angle_alpha   90.00
_cell.angle_beta   90.00
_cell.angle_gamma   90.00
#
_symmetry.space_group_name_H-M   'P 1'
#
loop_
_entity.id
_entity.type
_entity.pdbx_description
1 polymer ?
#
loop_
_entity_poly.entity_id
_entity_poly.type
_entity_poly.pdbx_seq_one_letter_code
_entity_poly.pdbx_strand_id
1 'polypeptide(L)' 'QAIELNRFVHWGGKLVILDEPFAALGVEQTRRGLETVDRVRARGIGVILITHVMAQAFAVADR' A
#
# COMPACT_ATOMS: atom_id res chain seq x y z
N GLN A 1 -7.33 5.67 -4.86
CA GLN A 1 -5.96 5.14 -5.03
C GLN A 1 -5.89 3.60 -5.02
N ALA A 2 -6.62 2.87 -4.16
CA ALA A 2 -6.57 1.40 -4.14
C ALA A 2 -6.91 0.70 -5.49
N ILE A 3 -7.77 1.29 -6.32
CA ILE A 3 -8.10 0.77 -7.65
C ILE A 3 -6.90 0.88 -8.61
N GLU A 4 -6.13 1.97 -8.54
CA GLU A 4 -4.91 2.18 -9.36
C GLU A 4 -3.82 1.17 -9.02
N LEU A 5 -3.65 0.88 -7.72
CA LEU A 5 -2.74 -0.16 -7.24
C LEU A 5 -3.07 -1.52 -7.84
N ASN A 6 -4.35 -1.89 -7.85
CA ASN A 6 -4.80 -3.19 -8.36
C ASN A 6 -4.58 -3.29 -9.89
N ARG A 7 -4.80 -2.19 -10.62
CA ARG A 7 -4.55 -2.12 -12.07
C ARG A 7 -3.06 -2.26 -12.40
N PHE A 8 -2.18 -1.64 -11.62
CA PHE A 8 -0.73 -1.75 -11.81
C PHE A 8 -0.21 -3.18 -11.66
N VAL A 9 -0.67 -3.88 -10.62
CA VAL A 9 -0.31 -5.29 -10.37
C VAL A 9 -0.76 -6.19 -11.50
N HIS A 10 -1.93 -5.90 -12.09
CA HIS A 10 -2.46 -6.66 -13.22
C HIS A 10 -1.61 -6.55 -14.49
N TRP A 11 -0.86 -5.45 -14.67
CA TRP A 11 -0.01 -5.21 -15.85
C TRP A 11 1.46 -5.61 -15.68
N GLY A 12 1.80 -6.38 -14.64
CA GLY A 12 3.16 -6.90 -14.45
C GLY A 12 4.16 -5.89 -13.90
N GLY A 13 3.68 -4.83 -13.27
CA GLY A 13 4.53 -3.85 -12.61
C GLY A 13 5.31 -4.45 -11.43
N LYS A 14 6.61 -4.16 -11.34
CA LYS A 14 7.52 -4.71 -10.31
C LYS A 14 7.69 -3.82 -9.07
N LEU A 15 7.22 -2.57 -9.13
CA LEU A 15 7.39 -1.57 -8.07
C LEU A 15 6.19 -0.62 -8.00
N VAL A 16 5.60 -0.50 -6.83
CA VAL A 16 4.53 0.46 -6.51
C VAL A 16 5.08 1.55 -5.62
N ILE A 17 4.75 2.81 -5.91
CA ILE A 17 4.98 3.94 -5.01
C ILE A 17 3.63 4.52 -4.61
N LEU A 18 3.41 4.67 -3.31
CA LEU A 18 2.19 5.21 -2.73
C LEU A 18 2.54 6.42 -1.88
N ASP A 19 2.15 7.60 -2.35
CA ASP A 19 2.36 8.87 -1.62
C ASP A 19 1.10 9.25 -0.85
N GLU A 20 1.19 9.23 0.48
CA GLU A 20 0.11 9.48 1.44
C GLU A 20 -1.22 8.78 1.08
N PRO A 21 -1.23 7.47 0.74
CA PRO A 21 -2.37 6.81 0.09
C PRO A 21 -3.59 6.60 1.00
N PHE A 22 -3.41 6.83 2.29
CA PHE A 22 -4.42 6.65 3.33
C PHE A 22 -4.86 7.98 3.94
N ALA A 23 -4.40 9.11 3.37
CA ALA A 23 -4.88 10.42 3.74
C ALA A 23 -6.40 10.48 3.61
N ALA A 24 -7.07 11.00 4.63
CA ALA A 24 -8.53 11.12 4.72
C ALA A 24 -9.33 9.80 4.71
N LEU A 25 -8.70 8.63 4.89
CA LEU A 25 -9.41 7.37 5.07
C LEU A 25 -9.72 7.12 6.55
N GLY A 26 -10.91 6.56 6.81
CA GLY A 26 -11.26 6.04 8.13
C GLY A 26 -10.43 4.79 8.51
N VAL A 27 -10.50 4.37 9.77
CA VAL A 27 -9.73 3.24 10.32
C VAL A 27 -9.93 1.96 9.50
N GLU A 28 -11.18 1.59 9.21
CA GLU A 28 -11.48 0.37 8.45
C GLU A 28 -11.01 0.44 6.99
N GLN A 29 -11.10 1.61 6.35
CA GLN A 29 -10.61 1.83 4.99
C GLN A 29 -9.08 1.70 4.94
N THR A 30 -8.39 2.28 5.92
CA THR A 30 -6.93 2.17 6.07
C THR A 30 -6.51 0.72 6.25
N ARG A 31 -7.20 -0.03 7.12
CA ARG A 31 -6.95 -1.46 7.36
C ARG A 31 -7.03 -2.28 6.07
N ARG A 32 -8.10 -2.12 5.28
CA ARG A 32 -8.27 -2.80 3.98
C ARG A 32 -7.23 -2.37 2.95
N GLY A 33 -6.77 -1.13 3.03
CA GLY A 33 -5.66 -0.61 2.23
C GLY A 33 -4.34 -1.31 2.54
N LEU A 34 -3.99 -1.43 3.83
CA LEU A 34 -2.79 -2.12 4.28
C LEU A 34 -2.83 -3.62 3.92
N GLU A 35 -3.95 -4.31 4.10
CA GLU A 35 -4.13 -5.69 3.62
C GLU A 35 -3.90 -5.83 2.10
N THR A 36 -4.26 -4.79 1.34
CA THR A 36 -4.02 -4.78 -0.10
C THR A 36 -2.53 -4.66 -0.40
N VAL A 37 -1.80 -3.80 0.32
CA VAL A 37 -0.35 -3.68 0.22
C VAL A 37 0.34 -5.03 0.50
N ASP A 38 -0.08 -5.73 1.56
CA ASP A 38 0.47 -7.05 1.90
C ASP A 38 0.26 -8.08 0.78
N ARG A 39 -0.93 -8.11 0.17
CA ARG A 39 -1.19 -9.01 -0.97
C ARG A 39 -0.34 -8.67 -2.20
N VAL A 40 -0.07 -7.38 -2.44
CA VAL A 40 0.80 -6.95 -3.54
C VAL A 40 2.23 -7.40 -3.28
N ARG A 41 2.73 -7.16 -2.06
CA ARG A 41 4.04 -7.61 -1.61
C ARG A 41 4.20 -9.13 -1.71
N ALA A 42 3.20 -9.91 -1.31
CA ALA A 42 3.21 -11.37 -1.40
C ALA A 42 3.37 -11.90 -2.84
N ARG A 43 3.07 -11.08 -3.86
CA ARG A 43 3.29 -11.39 -5.27
C ARG A 43 4.71 -11.04 -5.75
N GLY A 44 5.61 -10.64 -4.86
CA GLY A 44 6.99 -10.26 -5.18
C GLY A 44 7.12 -8.85 -5.77
N ILE A 45 6.11 -8.00 -5.60
CA ILE A 45 6.12 -6.62 -6.09
C ILE A 45 6.63 -5.73 -4.97
N GLY A 46 7.67 -4.92 -5.24
CA GLY A 46 8.18 -3.95 -4.29
C GLY A 46 7.16 -2.85 -4.02
N VAL A 47 7.03 -2.41 -2.78
CA VAL A 47 6.12 -1.32 -2.39
C VAL A 47 6.89 -0.27 -1.59
N ILE A 48 6.81 0.98 -2.03
CA ILE A 48 7.30 2.15 -1.30
C ILE A 48 6.08 2.93 -0.81
N LEU A 49 5.92 3.01 0.51
CA LEU A 49 4.88 3.80 1.16
C LEU A 49 5.50 5.07 1.73
N ILE A 50 5.04 6.23 1.28
CA ILE A 50 5.40 7.54 1.86
C ILE A 50 4.24 7.96 2.74
N THR A 51 4.48 8.12 4.04
CA THR A 51 3.48 8.63 4.97
C THR A 51 4.11 9.31 6.17
N HIS A 52 3.43 10.31 6.72
CA HIS A 52 3.71 10.89 8.03
C HIS A 52 3.03 10.15 9.19
N VAL A 53 2.17 9.16 8.92
CA VAL A 53 1.43 8.42 9.95
C VAL A 53 2.23 7.19 10.40
N MET A 54 2.84 7.27 11.59
CA MET A 54 3.72 6.21 12.10
C MET A 54 3.03 4.86 12.26
N ALA A 55 1.75 4.82 12.64
CA ALA A 55 0.99 3.56 12.75
C ALA A 55 0.89 2.81 11.42
N GLN A 56 0.81 3.55 10.30
CA GLN A 56 0.79 2.94 8.96
C GLN A 56 2.18 2.45 8.57
N ALA A 57 3.23 3.24 8.86
CA ALA A 57 4.61 2.83 8.63
C ALA A 57 4.94 1.52 9.36
N PHE A 58 4.68 1.43 10.67
CA PHE A 58 4.95 0.21 11.45
C PHE A 58 4.14 -1.01 11.01
N ALA A 59 2.98 -0.81 10.38
CA ALA A 59 2.15 -1.93 9.94
C ALA A 59 2.72 -2.66 8.71
N VAL A 60 3.45 -1.97 7.83
CA VAL A 60 3.94 -2.53 6.56
C VAL A 60 5.46 -2.41 6.34
N ALA A 61 6.17 -1.75 7.26
CA ALA A 61 7.61 -1.57 7.14
C ALA A 61 8.37 -2.91 7.28
N ASP A 62 9.36 -3.08 6.41
CA ASP A 62 10.31 -4.19 6.46
C ASP A 62 11.41 -4.02 7.50
N ARG A 63 11.77 -2.76 7.78
CA ARG A 63 12.87 -2.33 8.65
C ARG A 63 12.56 -0.97 9.24
#